data_AF-A0AB74U3I7-F1
#
_entry.id   AF-A0AB74U3I7-F1
#
_cell.length_a   1.000
_cell.length_b   1.000
_cell.length_c   1.000
_cell.angle_alpha   90.00
_cell.angle_beta   90.00
_cell.angle_gamma   90.00
#
_symmetry.space_group_name_H-M   'P 1'
#
loop_
_entity.id
_entity.type
_entity.pdbx_description
1 polymer ?
#
loop_
_entity_poly.entity_id
_entity_poly.type
_entity_poly.pdbx_seq_one_letter_code
_entity_poly.pdbx_strand_id
1 'polypeptide(L)'
;MVKLNINDAWEKILKEYDVLDKIYSKGFFNITAQQIKEFKEPRLMAKFDSSESLPSILKKHKINILPTSRGSYILSDFELYKKLPELTERVTKMKKVEIPKFETIDKKNINSESNAINVLMLSNLLDDFLNEDNLSSTFGGRMGTDKFDFFVNRSSNNPLNVYVEKAQCEIDAGMESANSVVILEAKNVVHPDFHVRQLYYPYRLWEKKVTKPIRLVFSIYTNQIFRLLEYKFNELNNYSSIQLVREKNYSLYDTEINKNDLGRVYKRTKVKTDDNQVKANVPFIQADSFDRVISLLEILQNNDETSESIAEIMQFDKRQSDYYYNAGKYLGLFKKIYLTDESDRKIVGIKLTSLGKEVVEMEYKDRQLKLVGLILEHKIFNDLFNEFFDKFYNTGQLPDFDEEHIKDKMRKYNVCNDRVIKRRSRSVQAWIKWIFSLTKIEMV
;
A
#
# COMPACT_ATOMS: atom_id res chain seq x y z
N MET A 1 -22.37 23.34 -8.39
CA MET A 1 -20.96 23.75 -8.15
C MET A 1 -20.05 22.66 -8.68
N VAL A 2 -19.03 23.02 -9.48
CA VAL A 2 -18.02 22.06 -9.92
C VAL A 2 -17.30 21.53 -8.67
N LYS A 3 -17.33 20.21 -8.46
CA LYS A 3 -16.70 19.56 -7.30
C LYS A 3 -15.18 19.74 -7.43
N LEU A 4 -14.59 20.69 -6.70
CA LEU A 4 -13.14 20.89 -6.72
C LEU A 4 -12.44 19.57 -6.33
N ASN A 5 -11.41 19.19 -7.09
CA ASN A 5 -10.55 18.09 -6.67
C ASN A 5 -9.68 18.53 -5.46
N ILE A 6 -9.05 17.58 -4.77
CA ILE A 6 -8.27 17.86 -3.54
C ILE A 6 -7.10 18.83 -3.84
N ASN A 7 -6.44 18.66 -4.99
CA ASN A 7 -5.29 19.48 -5.36
C ASN A 7 -5.68 20.94 -5.62
N ASP A 8 -6.74 21.17 -6.40
CA ASP A 8 -7.23 22.51 -6.72
C ASP A 8 -7.75 23.22 -5.46
N ALA A 9 -8.37 22.46 -4.53
CA ALA A 9 -8.83 23.00 -3.27
C ALA A 9 -7.66 23.48 -2.40
N TRP A 10 -6.58 22.70 -2.33
CA TRP A 10 -5.37 23.11 -1.62
C TRP A 10 -4.68 24.31 -2.28
N GLU A 11 -4.65 24.38 -3.62
CA GLU A 11 -4.09 25.54 -4.32
C GLU A 11 -4.82 26.84 -3.96
N LYS A 12 -6.16 26.79 -3.86
CA LYS A 12 -6.95 27.94 -3.39
C LYS A 12 -6.66 28.29 -1.93
N ILE A 13 -6.58 27.30 -1.03
CA ILE A 13 -6.28 27.53 0.39
C ILE A 13 -4.90 28.20 0.56
N LEU A 14 -3.88 27.72 -0.17
CA LEU A 14 -2.53 28.28 -0.09
C LEU A 14 -2.49 29.76 -0.49
N LYS A 15 -3.30 30.13 -1.50
CA LYS A 15 -3.42 31.50 -2.00
C LYS A 15 -4.28 32.39 -1.09
N GLU A 16 -5.46 31.93 -0.71
CA GLU A 16 -6.42 32.73 0.08
C GLU A 16 -5.85 33.17 1.44
N TYR A 17 -5.08 32.28 2.07
CA TYR A 17 -4.56 32.54 3.42
C TYR A 17 -3.06 32.86 3.46
N ASP A 18 -2.42 33.11 2.31
CA ASP A 18 -0.98 33.38 2.18
C ASP A 18 -0.12 32.37 2.96
N VAL A 19 -0.45 31.08 2.82
CA VAL A 19 0.10 30.01 3.65
C VAL A 19 1.62 29.91 3.48
N LEU A 20 2.11 30.06 2.24
CA LEU A 20 3.53 29.95 1.92
C LEU A 20 4.35 31.03 2.63
N ASP A 21 3.91 32.28 2.57
CA ASP A 21 4.61 33.42 3.19
C ASP A 21 4.59 33.33 4.71
N LYS A 22 3.49 32.84 5.29
CA LYS A 22 3.39 32.60 6.74
C LYS A 22 4.29 31.47 7.20
N ILE A 23 4.40 30.37 6.44
CA ILE A 23 5.35 29.29 6.75
C ILE A 23 6.79 29.80 6.59
N TYR A 24 7.09 30.58 5.55
CA TYR A 24 8.44 31.14 5.35
C TYR A 24 8.86 32.07 6.49
N SER A 25 7.96 32.95 6.94
CA SER A 25 8.27 33.96 7.98
C SER A 25 8.19 33.43 9.41
N LYS A 26 7.23 32.55 9.72
CA LYS A 26 6.96 32.05 11.09
C LYS A 26 7.34 30.59 11.30
N GLY A 27 7.66 29.86 10.23
CA GLY A 27 7.97 28.43 10.26
C GLY A 27 6.75 27.51 10.19
N PHE A 28 5.52 28.02 10.36
CA PHE A 28 4.28 27.22 10.31
C PHE A 28 3.04 28.10 10.04
N PHE A 29 1.92 27.45 9.73
CA PHE A 29 0.60 28.07 9.61
C PHE A 29 -0.48 27.21 10.27
N ASN A 30 -1.29 27.80 11.15
CA ASN A 30 -2.44 27.11 11.74
C ASN A 30 -3.69 27.34 10.90
N ILE A 31 -4.44 26.27 10.62
CA ILE A 31 -5.70 26.31 9.87
C ILE A 31 -6.79 25.55 10.61
N THR A 32 -8.01 26.03 10.53
CA THR A 32 -9.18 25.36 11.11
C THR A 32 -9.90 24.47 10.10
N ALA A 33 -10.61 23.45 10.57
CA ALA A 33 -11.49 22.63 9.76
C ALA A 33 -12.58 23.48 9.08
N GLN A 34 -13.02 24.58 9.71
CA GLN A 34 -14.00 25.49 9.12
C GLN A 34 -13.44 26.22 7.89
N GLN A 35 -12.22 26.74 7.98
CA GLN A 35 -11.53 27.35 6.83
C GLN A 35 -11.33 26.35 5.68
N ILE A 36 -10.97 25.10 5.98
CA ILE A 36 -10.86 24.06 4.95
C ILE A 36 -12.22 23.76 4.31
N LYS A 37 -13.28 23.71 5.14
CA LYS A 37 -14.66 23.39 4.72
C LYS A 37 -15.24 24.39 3.73
N GLU A 38 -14.74 25.62 3.69
CA GLU A 38 -15.10 26.62 2.67
C GLU A 38 -14.76 26.13 1.24
N PHE A 39 -13.78 25.23 1.10
CA PHE A 39 -13.31 24.73 -0.19
C PHE A 39 -13.69 23.26 -0.43
N LYS A 40 -13.53 22.40 0.58
CA LYS A 40 -13.80 20.95 0.49
C LYS A 40 -13.95 20.32 1.88
N GLU A 41 -14.59 19.16 1.95
CA GLU A 41 -14.74 18.40 3.19
C GLU A 41 -13.37 18.19 3.89
N PRO A 42 -13.21 18.59 5.18
CA PRO A 42 -11.91 18.60 5.84
C PRO A 42 -11.22 17.25 6.00
N ARG A 43 -11.96 16.16 6.24
CA ARG A 43 -11.38 14.82 6.39
C ARG A 43 -10.66 14.38 5.11
N LEU A 44 -11.24 14.64 3.94
CA LEU A 44 -10.61 14.38 2.63
C LEU A 44 -9.38 15.27 2.37
N MET A 45 -9.29 16.41 3.05
CA MET A 45 -8.21 17.38 2.85
C MET A 45 -7.04 17.20 3.81
N ALA A 46 -7.21 16.43 4.90
CA ALA A 46 -6.20 16.28 5.94
C ALA A 46 -5.79 14.83 6.24
N LYS A 47 -6.47 13.82 5.65
CA LYS A 47 -6.11 12.40 5.80
C LYS A 47 -5.27 11.93 4.60
N PHE A 48 -3.95 12.04 4.73
CA PHE A 48 -2.97 11.53 3.77
C PHE A 48 -2.13 10.46 4.47
N ASP A 49 -2.56 9.20 4.42
CA ASP A 49 -1.90 8.13 5.20
C ASP A 49 -0.59 7.66 4.56
N SER A 50 -0.29 8.06 3.31
CA SER A 50 0.98 7.83 2.61
C SER A 50 1.42 9.10 1.89
N SER A 51 2.72 9.30 1.71
CA SER A 51 3.26 10.43 0.96
C SER A 51 2.78 10.45 -0.49
N GLU A 52 2.38 9.32 -1.05
CA GLU A 52 1.83 9.24 -2.40
C GLU A 52 0.46 9.92 -2.53
N SER A 53 -0.36 9.91 -1.48
CA SER A 53 -1.67 10.56 -1.49
C SER A 53 -1.61 12.06 -1.24
N LEU A 54 -0.45 12.59 -0.83
CA LEU A 54 -0.27 14.02 -0.64
C LEU A 54 -0.48 14.78 -1.98
N PRO A 55 -1.33 15.82 -2.02
CA PRO A 55 -1.59 16.62 -3.21
C PRO A 55 -0.34 17.19 -3.85
N SER A 56 -0.30 17.24 -5.19
CA SER A 56 0.89 17.68 -5.93
C SER A 56 1.33 19.09 -5.59
N ILE A 57 0.39 20.00 -5.29
CA ILE A 57 0.69 21.37 -4.86
C ILE A 57 1.39 21.39 -3.49
N LEU A 58 0.95 20.55 -2.54
CA LEU A 58 1.59 20.42 -1.24
C LEU A 58 2.99 19.79 -1.37
N LYS A 59 3.12 18.72 -2.17
CA LYS A 59 4.42 18.09 -2.50
C LYS A 59 5.40 19.09 -3.09
N LYS A 60 4.95 19.90 -4.06
CA LYS A 60 5.77 20.93 -4.74
C LYS A 60 6.37 21.92 -3.74
N HIS A 61 5.60 22.32 -2.74
CA HIS A 61 6.02 23.26 -1.71
C HIS A 61 6.56 22.57 -0.44
N LYS A 62 6.70 21.25 -0.45
CA LYS A 62 7.10 20.41 0.69
C LYS A 62 6.23 20.60 1.94
N ILE A 63 4.96 20.98 1.79
CA ILE A 63 4.06 21.24 2.92
C ILE A 63 3.35 19.96 3.32
N ASN A 64 3.31 19.71 4.63
CA ASN A 64 2.57 18.65 5.26
C ASN A 64 1.62 19.22 6.33
N ILE A 65 0.65 18.42 6.74
CA ILE A 65 -0.42 18.83 7.65
C ILE A 65 -0.52 17.85 8.82
N LEU A 66 -0.61 18.37 10.05
CA LEU A 66 -0.85 17.59 11.27
C LEU A 66 -2.09 18.09 12.00
N PRO A 67 -2.96 17.21 12.52
CA PRO A 67 -4.06 17.63 13.39
C PRO A 67 -3.52 18.03 14.77
N THR A 68 -3.95 19.21 15.23
CA THR A 68 -3.68 19.73 16.59
C THR A 68 -4.89 19.62 17.50
N SER A 69 -6.10 19.52 16.94
CA SER A 69 -7.34 19.21 17.67
C SER A 69 -8.34 18.49 16.76
N ARG A 70 -9.60 18.33 17.20
CA ARG A 70 -10.68 17.85 16.31
C ARG A 70 -11.01 18.82 15.17
N GLY A 71 -10.67 20.10 15.33
CA GLY A 71 -11.09 21.17 14.42
C GLY A 71 -9.95 22.05 13.93
N SER A 72 -8.70 21.70 14.22
CA SER A 72 -7.54 22.51 13.84
C SER A 72 -6.35 21.66 13.42
N TYR A 73 -5.55 22.22 12.53
CA TYR A 73 -4.37 21.63 11.96
C TYR A 73 -3.23 22.64 11.93
N ILE A 74 -2.01 22.12 11.88
CA ILE A 74 -0.79 22.89 11.66
C ILE A 74 -0.15 22.44 10.34
N LEU A 75 0.27 23.42 9.54
CA LEU A 75 0.95 23.25 8.27
C LEU A 75 2.40 23.72 8.41
N SER A 76 3.33 22.91 7.96
CA SER A 76 4.76 23.24 7.87
C SER A 76 5.42 22.22 6.95
N ASP A 77 6.73 22.33 6.76
CA ASP A 77 7.52 21.42 5.95
C ASP A 77 7.98 20.17 6.74
N PHE A 78 7.04 19.60 7.49
CA PHE A 78 7.28 18.48 8.39
C PHE A 78 7.69 17.19 7.67
N GLU A 79 8.49 16.37 8.36
CA GLU A 79 8.79 14.99 7.96
C GLU A 79 7.84 14.00 8.66
N LEU A 80 6.69 13.70 8.03
CA LEU A 80 5.60 12.95 8.68
C LEU A 80 5.51 11.46 8.37
N TYR A 81 6.25 11.00 7.35
CA TYR A 81 6.10 9.65 6.80
C TYR A 81 7.30 8.77 7.11
N LYS A 82 7.04 7.51 7.44
CA LYS A 82 8.07 6.48 7.61
C LYS A 82 8.01 5.53 6.43
N LYS A 83 9.10 5.47 5.67
CA LYS A 83 9.26 4.47 4.61
C LYS A 83 9.16 3.07 5.19
N LEU A 84 8.37 2.24 4.52
CA LEU A 84 8.35 0.82 4.80
C LEU A 84 9.64 0.22 4.25
N PRO A 85 10.32 -0.67 5.01
CA PRO A 85 11.50 -1.37 4.51
C PRO A 85 11.15 -2.15 3.23
N GLU A 86 12.13 -2.35 2.36
CA GLU A 86 11.97 -3.29 1.25
C GLU A 86 11.72 -4.70 1.81
N LEU A 87 11.00 -5.54 1.06
CA LEU A 87 10.78 -6.94 1.43
C LEU A 87 12.10 -7.70 1.28
N THR A 88 12.96 -7.61 2.29
CA THR A 88 14.26 -8.30 2.33
C THR A 88 14.16 -9.61 3.10
N GLU A 89 13.22 -9.70 4.05
CA GLU A 89 13.03 -10.91 4.85
C GLU A 89 12.29 -12.01 4.09
N ARG A 90 12.82 -13.23 4.25
CA ARG A 90 12.18 -14.47 3.78
C ARG A 90 10.77 -14.55 4.37
N VAL A 91 9.78 -14.87 3.52
CA VAL A 91 8.46 -15.26 4.02
C VAL A 91 8.65 -16.54 4.83
N THR A 92 8.54 -16.42 6.15
CA THR A 92 8.66 -17.58 7.03
C THR A 92 7.39 -18.38 6.84
N LYS A 93 7.51 -19.52 6.15
CA LYS A 93 6.42 -20.50 6.11
C LYS A 93 6.15 -20.90 7.54
N MET A 94 4.94 -20.63 7.99
CA MET A 94 4.57 -21.04 9.33
C MET A 94 4.53 -22.56 9.42
N LYS A 95 5.00 -23.06 10.57
CA LYS A 95 4.55 -24.33 11.11
C LYS A 95 3.06 -24.18 11.43
N LYS A 96 2.21 -24.37 10.42
CA LYS A 96 0.77 -24.64 10.49
C LYS A 96 0.05 -23.90 11.64
N VAL A 97 -0.50 -22.73 11.36
CA VAL A 97 -1.57 -22.20 12.19
C VAL A 97 -2.83 -23.01 11.91
N GLU A 98 -3.38 -23.65 12.94
CA GLU A 98 -4.73 -24.19 12.88
C GLU A 98 -5.71 -23.15 13.45
N ILE A 99 -6.31 -22.36 12.56
CA ILE A 99 -7.46 -21.53 12.92
C ILE A 99 -8.66 -22.48 13.05
N PRO A 100 -9.39 -22.48 14.17
CA PRO A 100 -10.61 -23.28 14.30
C PRO A 100 -11.60 -22.97 13.17
N LYS A 101 -12.42 -23.95 12.80
CA LYS A 101 -13.42 -23.76 11.76
C LYS A 101 -14.58 -22.91 12.30
N PHE A 102 -14.53 -21.61 12.05
CA PHE A 102 -15.64 -20.69 12.33
C PHE A 102 -16.45 -20.39 11.07
N GLU A 103 -17.73 -20.07 11.23
CA GLU A 103 -18.63 -19.71 10.12
C GLU A 103 -18.49 -18.23 9.71
N THR A 104 -17.99 -17.38 10.62
CA THR A 104 -17.91 -15.92 10.43
C THR A 104 -16.56 -15.43 9.90
N ILE A 105 -15.57 -16.32 9.77
CA ILE A 105 -14.26 -15.99 9.23
C ILE A 105 -13.88 -16.98 8.13
N ASP A 106 -13.56 -16.46 6.97
CA ASP A 106 -13.05 -17.26 5.86
C ASP A 106 -11.60 -16.90 5.59
N LYS A 107 -10.69 -17.84 5.88
CA LYS A 107 -9.26 -17.68 5.59
C LYS A 107 -8.97 -17.46 4.10
N LYS A 108 -9.89 -17.87 3.21
CA LYS A 108 -9.77 -17.65 1.76
C LYS A 108 -10.22 -16.26 1.34
N ASN A 109 -10.98 -15.55 2.18
CA ASN A 109 -11.53 -14.23 1.89
C ASN A 109 -11.23 -13.22 3.00
N ILE A 110 -9.94 -12.98 3.23
CA ILE A 110 -9.47 -11.91 4.13
C ILE A 110 -9.36 -10.63 3.31
N ASN A 111 -10.46 -9.89 3.22
CA ASN A 111 -10.62 -8.75 2.29
C ASN A 111 -10.67 -7.38 2.97
N SER A 112 -10.67 -7.33 4.30
CA SER A 112 -10.76 -6.10 5.09
C SER A 112 -9.69 -6.08 6.19
N GLU A 113 -9.32 -4.88 6.63
CA GLU A 113 -8.42 -4.67 7.76
C GLU A 113 -8.94 -5.38 9.02
N SER A 114 -10.25 -5.27 9.31
CA SER A 114 -10.89 -5.95 10.44
C SER A 114 -10.81 -7.48 10.33
N ASN A 115 -11.04 -8.07 9.15
CA ASN A 115 -10.89 -9.52 8.96
C ASN A 115 -9.43 -9.95 9.12
N ALA A 116 -8.48 -9.16 8.62
CA ALA A 116 -7.06 -9.43 8.80
C ALA A 116 -6.66 -9.42 10.29
N ILE A 117 -7.16 -8.46 11.07
CA ILE A 117 -6.97 -8.41 12.53
C ILE A 117 -7.58 -9.63 13.21
N ASN A 118 -8.82 -10.01 12.87
CA ASN A 118 -9.46 -11.19 13.43
C ASN A 118 -8.64 -12.45 13.17
N VAL A 119 -8.10 -12.60 11.95
CA VAL A 119 -7.21 -13.71 11.63
C VAL A 119 -5.93 -13.66 12.46
N LEU A 120 -5.28 -12.50 12.61
CA LEU A 120 -4.07 -12.35 13.44
C LEU A 120 -4.31 -12.82 14.88
N MET A 121 -5.47 -12.48 15.45
CA MET A 121 -5.86 -12.87 16.80
C MET A 121 -6.16 -14.36 16.93
N LEU A 122 -6.85 -14.95 15.95
CA LEU A 122 -7.23 -16.37 16.00
C LEU A 122 -6.07 -17.30 15.64
N SER A 123 -4.98 -16.77 15.08
CA SER A 123 -3.87 -17.54 14.54
C SER A 123 -2.64 -17.59 15.44
N ASN A 124 -2.66 -16.90 16.59
CA ASN A 124 -1.48 -16.65 17.43
C ASN A 124 -0.28 -16.08 16.64
N LEU A 125 -0.53 -15.47 15.48
CA LEU A 125 0.50 -14.85 14.64
C LEU A 125 1.16 -13.69 15.37
N LEU A 126 0.34 -12.88 16.02
CA LEU A 126 0.79 -11.72 16.76
C LEU A 126 1.54 -12.13 18.04
N ASP A 127 1.06 -13.16 18.72
CA ASP A 127 1.73 -13.79 19.87
C ASP A 127 3.13 -14.29 19.50
N ASP A 128 3.29 -15.06 18.41
CA ASP A 128 4.60 -15.51 17.92
C ASP A 128 5.51 -14.35 17.52
N PHE A 129 4.97 -13.34 16.84
CA PHE A 129 5.75 -12.17 16.40
C PHE A 129 6.31 -11.37 17.58
N LEU A 130 5.46 -11.16 18.58
CA LEU A 130 5.80 -10.37 19.75
C LEU A 130 6.49 -11.19 20.84
N ASN A 131 6.46 -12.53 20.77
CA ASN A 131 6.85 -13.42 21.86
C ASN A 131 6.03 -13.10 23.13
N GLU A 132 4.71 -13.08 22.95
CA GLU A 132 3.71 -12.88 24.00
C GLU A 132 2.85 -14.14 24.13
N ASP A 133 2.19 -14.30 25.28
CA ASP A 133 1.21 -15.36 25.49
C ASP A 133 -0.16 -14.75 25.80
N ASN A 134 -1.21 -15.27 25.14
CA ASN A 134 -2.61 -14.94 25.38
C ASN A 134 -2.96 -13.46 25.17
N LEU A 135 -2.53 -12.87 24.05
CA LEU A 135 -2.99 -11.53 23.68
C LEU A 135 -4.52 -11.50 23.54
N SER A 136 -5.16 -10.60 24.29
CA SER A 136 -6.62 -10.42 24.26
C SER A 136 -6.96 -9.05 23.69
N SER A 137 -7.95 -8.97 22.80
CA SER A 137 -8.44 -7.67 22.30
C SER A 137 -9.21 -6.94 23.41
N THR A 138 -8.80 -5.72 23.73
CA THR A 138 -9.34 -4.97 24.88
C THR A 138 -9.84 -3.56 24.54
N PHE A 139 -9.38 -2.95 23.44
CA PHE A 139 -9.86 -1.64 23.00
C PHE A 139 -9.71 -1.44 21.48
N GLY A 140 -10.37 -0.42 20.94
CA GLY A 140 -10.29 -0.04 19.53
C GLY A 140 -11.26 1.09 19.19
N GLY A 141 -11.17 1.58 17.96
CA GLY A 141 -12.03 2.62 17.42
C GLY A 141 -11.50 4.05 17.59
N ARG A 142 -12.39 5.02 17.35
CA ARG A 142 -12.05 6.45 17.36
C ARG A 142 -12.04 7.02 18.77
N MET A 143 -10.97 7.74 19.08
CA MET A 143 -10.75 8.35 20.39
C MET A 143 -10.26 9.79 20.26
N GLY A 144 -10.45 10.58 21.31
CA GLY A 144 -9.80 11.88 21.44
C GLY A 144 -8.50 11.74 22.24
N THR A 145 -7.42 12.35 21.78
CA THR A 145 -6.19 12.40 22.56
C THR A 145 -6.34 13.27 23.81
N ASP A 146 -5.41 13.13 24.76
CA ASP A 146 -5.25 14.12 25.82
C ASP A 146 -4.38 15.30 25.34
N LYS A 147 -4.00 16.19 26.26
CA LYS A 147 -3.07 17.29 25.95
C LYS A 147 -1.64 16.78 25.98
N PHE A 148 -0.90 17.06 24.91
CA PHE A 148 0.52 16.75 24.84
C PHE A 148 1.21 17.62 23.78
N ASP A 149 2.53 17.71 23.87
CA ASP A 149 3.38 18.35 22.86
C ASP A 149 4.54 17.45 22.45
N PHE A 150 5.15 17.77 21.32
CA PHE A 150 6.28 17.04 20.75
C PHE A 150 7.03 17.86 19.70
N PHE A 151 8.31 17.55 19.54
CA PHE A 151 9.10 18.03 18.42
C PHE A 151 8.96 17.12 17.21
N VAL A 152 8.90 17.72 16.02
CA VAL A 152 8.91 17.03 14.74
C VAL A 152 9.90 17.71 13.80
N ASN A 153 10.68 16.90 13.08
CA ASN A 153 11.67 17.39 12.12
C ASN A 153 10.99 18.13 10.96
N ARG A 154 11.75 19.08 10.40
CA ARG A 154 11.38 19.86 9.23
C ARG A 154 12.48 19.80 8.19
N SER A 155 12.10 19.87 6.92
CA SER A 155 13.05 19.77 5.80
C SER A 155 13.98 20.98 5.64
N SER A 156 13.58 22.15 6.13
CA SER A 156 14.25 23.43 5.93
C SER A 156 14.83 24.05 7.20
N ASN A 157 14.44 23.55 8.38
CA ASN A 157 14.66 24.23 9.64
C ASN A 157 14.82 23.25 10.82
N ASN A 158 15.16 23.79 11.99
CA ASN A 158 15.17 23.04 13.25
C ASN A 158 13.79 22.40 13.54
N PRO A 159 13.73 21.31 14.31
CA PRO A 159 12.48 20.70 14.73
C PRO A 159 11.50 21.72 15.32
N LEU A 160 10.22 21.60 15.00
CA LEU A 160 9.16 22.48 15.51
C LEU A 160 8.42 21.76 16.64
N ASN A 161 8.14 22.47 17.75
CA ASN A 161 7.24 21.95 18.78
C ASN A 161 5.78 22.10 18.35
N VAL A 162 5.02 21.01 18.39
CA VAL A 162 3.60 20.95 18.04
C VAL A 162 2.79 20.66 19.29
N TYR A 163 1.83 21.54 19.58
CA TYR A 163 0.89 21.37 20.69
C TYR A 163 -0.39 20.71 20.20
N VAL A 164 -0.77 19.61 20.85
CA VAL A 164 -1.99 18.85 20.56
C VAL A 164 -2.95 18.92 21.74
N GLU A 165 -4.20 19.25 21.45
CA GLU A 165 -5.31 19.24 22.40
C GLU A 165 -6.51 18.53 21.78
N LYS A 166 -6.77 17.30 22.25
CA LYS A 166 -7.94 16.50 21.84
C LYS A 166 -8.03 16.27 20.33
N ALA A 167 -6.90 16.03 19.66
CA ALA A 167 -6.93 15.55 18.29
C ALA A 167 -7.64 14.19 18.22
N GLN A 168 -8.33 13.91 17.11
CA GLN A 168 -8.92 12.60 16.91
C GLN A 168 -7.83 11.62 16.44
N CYS A 169 -7.74 10.47 17.09
CA CYS A 169 -7.00 9.30 16.61
C CYS A 169 -7.95 8.10 16.46
N GLU A 170 -7.56 7.15 15.63
CA GLU A 170 -8.27 5.90 15.38
C GLU A 170 -7.28 4.78 15.69
N ILE A 171 -7.73 3.76 16.40
CA ILE A 171 -6.94 2.58 16.74
C ILE A 171 -7.67 1.38 16.15
N ASP A 172 -7.07 0.70 15.19
CA ASP A 172 -7.75 -0.42 14.52
C ASP A 172 -7.94 -1.58 15.49
N ALA A 173 -6.92 -1.89 16.29
CA ALA A 173 -7.03 -2.80 17.42
C ALA A 173 -6.02 -2.49 18.53
N GLY A 174 -6.49 -2.63 19.77
CA GLY A 174 -5.70 -2.60 20.99
C GLY A 174 -5.82 -3.94 21.70
N MET A 175 -4.68 -4.57 21.99
CA MET A 175 -4.62 -5.83 22.71
C MET A 175 -3.82 -5.70 23.99
N GLU A 176 -4.02 -6.63 24.91
CA GLU A 176 -3.28 -6.69 26.16
C GLU A 176 -2.94 -8.13 26.52
N SER A 177 -1.70 -8.36 26.94
CA SER A 177 -1.23 -9.59 27.58
C SER A 177 -0.90 -9.33 29.05
N ALA A 178 -0.38 -10.34 29.76
CA ALA A 178 0.20 -10.12 31.08
C ALA A 178 1.39 -9.14 31.05
N ASN A 179 2.13 -9.06 29.93
CA ASN A 179 3.40 -8.35 29.85
C ASN A 179 3.31 -6.99 29.16
N SER A 180 2.41 -6.81 28.18
CA SER A 180 2.39 -5.60 27.36
C SER A 180 0.99 -5.20 26.88
N VAL A 181 0.89 -3.94 26.46
CA VAL A 181 -0.25 -3.41 25.70
C VAL A 181 0.20 -3.24 24.25
N VAL A 182 -0.54 -3.80 23.31
CA VAL A 182 -0.23 -3.74 21.87
C VAL A 182 -1.20 -2.78 21.20
N ILE A 183 -0.68 -1.83 20.44
CA ILE A 183 -1.47 -0.98 19.55
C ILE A 183 -1.14 -1.40 18.12
N LEU A 184 -2.18 -1.81 17.39
CA LEU A 184 -2.08 -2.32 16.04
C LEU A 184 -2.77 -1.34 15.06
N GLU A 185 -2.03 -0.92 14.05
CA GLU A 185 -2.58 -0.31 12.83
C GLU A 185 -2.52 -1.36 11.71
N ALA A 186 -3.63 -1.56 10.99
CA ALA A 186 -3.73 -2.53 9.91
C ALA A 186 -3.90 -1.83 8.56
N LYS A 187 -3.38 -2.47 7.50
CA LYS A 187 -3.58 -2.09 6.11
C LYS A 187 -3.82 -3.33 5.26
N ASN A 188 -4.68 -3.20 4.25
CA ASN A 188 -4.93 -4.22 3.23
C ASN A 188 -4.38 -3.85 1.83
N VAL A 189 -3.64 -2.73 1.74
CA VAL A 189 -3.01 -2.24 0.50
C VAL A 189 -1.55 -1.87 0.78
N VAL A 190 -0.69 -2.08 -0.22
CA VAL A 190 0.73 -1.75 -0.15
C VAL A 190 1.00 -0.30 -0.56
N HIS A 191 1.52 0.47 0.40
CA HIS A 191 2.07 1.82 0.20
C HIS A 191 3.60 1.81 0.38
N PRO A 192 4.34 2.78 -0.16
CA PRO A 192 5.79 2.89 0.07
C PRO A 192 6.14 3.36 1.49
N ASP A 193 5.21 4.02 2.16
CA ASP A 193 5.37 4.60 3.49
C ASP A 193 4.00 4.70 4.19
N PHE A 194 4.04 5.04 5.47
CA PHE A 194 2.84 5.34 6.25
C PHE A 194 3.03 6.62 7.07
N HIS A 195 1.92 7.25 7.46
CA HIS A 195 1.92 8.46 8.26
C HIS A 195 2.17 8.12 9.74
N VAL A 196 3.29 8.55 10.30
CA VAL A 196 3.79 8.15 11.64
C VAL A 196 2.77 8.38 12.78
N ARG A 197 1.91 9.39 12.65
CA ARG A 197 0.77 9.69 13.52
C ARG A 197 -0.14 8.49 13.82
N GLN A 198 -0.32 7.57 12.86
CA GLN A 198 -1.13 6.37 13.01
C GLN A 198 -0.66 5.50 14.19
N LEU A 199 0.64 5.52 14.51
CA LEU A 199 1.18 4.89 15.72
C LEU A 199 1.44 5.89 16.84
N TYR A 200 1.94 7.08 16.52
CA TYR A 200 2.38 8.04 17.54
C TYR A 200 1.24 8.61 18.39
N TYR A 201 0.10 8.99 17.80
CA TYR A 201 -0.99 9.60 18.57
C TYR A 201 -1.67 8.59 19.49
N PRO A 202 -1.97 7.36 19.05
CA PRO A 202 -2.38 6.28 19.94
C PRO A 202 -1.37 6.00 21.06
N TYR A 203 -0.07 5.98 20.75
CA TYR A 203 0.97 5.80 21.77
C TYR A 203 0.91 6.91 22.84
N ARG A 204 0.88 8.18 22.44
CA ARG A 204 0.78 9.33 23.37
C ARG A 204 -0.53 9.35 24.16
N LEU A 205 -1.61 8.81 23.61
CA LEU A 205 -2.89 8.66 24.31
C LEU A 205 -2.82 7.64 25.44
N TRP A 206 -2.21 6.48 25.19
CA TRP A 206 -2.22 5.36 26.13
C TRP A 206 -1.04 5.35 27.10
N GLU A 207 0.10 5.97 26.76
CA GLU A 207 1.32 5.94 27.57
C GLU A 207 1.10 6.39 29.03
N LYS A 208 0.19 7.33 29.28
CA LYS A 208 -0.15 7.79 30.65
C LYS A 208 -1.27 7.00 31.33
N LYS A 209 -1.94 6.10 30.60
CA LYS A 209 -3.13 5.37 31.06
C LYS A 209 -2.82 3.95 31.49
N VAL A 210 -1.65 3.44 31.15
CA VAL A 210 -1.21 2.08 31.46
C VAL A 210 0.18 2.09 32.07
N THR A 211 0.48 1.06 32.85
CA THR A 211 1.82 0.85 33.45
C THR A 211 2.66 -0.18 32.70
N LYS A 212 2.01 -1.03 31.89
CA LYS A 212 2.67 -2.01 31.03
C LYS A 212 3.36 -1.32 29.84
N PRO A 213 4.47 -1.87 29.33
CA PRO A 213 5.09 -1.37 28.11
C PRO A 213 4.10 -1.42 26.95
N ILE A 214 4.11 -0.37 26.13
CA ILE A 214 3.31 -0.29 24.91
C ILE A 214 4.15 -0.73 23.72
N ARG A 215 3.63 -1.66 22.92
CA ARG A 215 4.24 -2.16 21.69
C ARG A 215 3.42 -1.70 20.49
N LEU A 216 4.08 -1.11 19.50
CA LEU A 216 3.42 -0.51 18.34
C LEU A 216 3.65 -1.39 17.13
N VAL A 217 2.58 -1.91 16.56
CA VAL A 217 2.65 -2.84 15.43
C VAL A 217 1.92 -2.23 14.24
N PHE A 218 2.58 -2.25 13.09
CA PHE A 218 1.99 -1.95 11.80
C PHE A 218 1.86 -3.27 11.03
N SER A 219 0.65 -3.65 10.68
CA SER A 219 0.35 -4.88 9.96
C SER A 219 -0.12 -4.57 8.55
N ILE A 220 0.46 -5.24 7.57
CA ILE A 220 0.01 -5.17 6.18
C ILE A 220 -0.39 -6.59 5.78
N TYR A 221 -1.66 -6.77 5.42
CA TYR A 221 -2.14 -8.02 4.84
C TYR A 221 -2.46 -7.82 3.36
N THR A 222 -1.67 -8.42 2.49
CA THR A 222 -1.92 -8.42 1.05
C THR A 222 -1.31 -9.66 0.43
N ASN A 223 -1.84 -10.08 -0.70
CA ASN A 223 -1.33 -11.24 -1.42
C ASN A 223 -1.22 -12.48 -0.52
N GLN A 224 -2.19 -12.71 0.38
CA GLN A 224 -2.19 -13.80 1.36
C GLN A 224 -0.97 -13.86 2.31
N ILE A 225 -0.29 -12.73 2.50
CA ILE A 225 0.86 -12.57 3.39
C ILE A 225 0.56 -11.51 4.44
N PHE A 226 0.77 -11.84 5.70
CA PHE A 226 0.85 -10.89 6.80
C PHE A 226 2.29 -10.40 6.96
N ARG A 227 2.53 -9.12 6.72
CA ARG A 227 3.76 -8.44 7.07
C ARG A 227 3.57 -7.67 8.35
N LEU A 228 4.24 -8.09 9.42
CA LEU A 228 4.19 -7.44 10.72
C LEU A 228 5.48 -6.64 10.94
N LEU A 229 5.34 -5.38 11.31
CA LEU A 229 6.46 -4.48 11.62
C LEU A 229 6.25 -3.88 13.02
N GLU A 230 7.19 -4.12 13.93
CA GLU A 230 7.17 -3.50 15.25
C GLU A 230 7.99 -2.21 15.22
N TYR A 231 7.42 -1.12 15.71
CA TYR A 231 8.07 0.16 15.83
C TYR A 231 8.17 0.60 17.29
N LYS A 232 9.15 1.46 17.56
CA LYS A 232 9.28 2.22 18.80
C LYS A 232 9.60 3.67 18.52
N PHE A 233 9.38 4.53 19.51
CA PHE A 233 9.91 5.89 19.54
C PHE A 233 11.04 5.92 20.56
N ASN A 234 12.27 6.26 20.13
CA ASN A 234 13.41 6.33 21.05
C ASN A 234 13.26 7.47 22.07
N GLU A 235 12.48 8.49 21.73
CA GLU A 235 12.21 9.64 22.59
C GLU A 235 10.71 9.97 22.55
N LEU A 236 10.04 9.92 23.71
CA LEU A 236 8.59 10.11 23.81
C LEU A 236 8.11 11.42 23.19
N ASN A 237 8.84 12.52 23.40
CA ASN A 237 8.48 13.86 22.93
C ASN A 237 9.09 14.22 21.56
N ASN A 238 9.60 13.23 20.83
CA ASN A 238 10.18 13.42 19.49
C ASN A 238 9.47 12.49 18.50
N TYR A 239 8.56 13.08 17.70
CA TYR A 239 7.79 12.38 16.68
C TYR A 239 8.68 11.73 15.62
N SER A 240 9.82 12.34 15.32
CA SER A 240 10.77 11.86 14.31
C SER A 240 11.69 10.74 14.84
N SER A 241 11.58 10.36 16.11
CA SER A 241 12.38 9.29 16.72
C SER A 241 11.89 7.86 16.42
N ILE A 242 10.93 7.70 15.50
CA ILE A 242 10.37 6.41 15.12
C ILE A 242 11.43 5.49 14.48
N GLN A 243 11.57 4.30 15.04
CA GLN A 243 12.51 3.27 14.61
C GLN A 243 11.82 1.92 14.47
N LEU A 244 12.15 1.19 13.39
CA LEU A 244 11.78 -0.21 13.22
C LEU A 244 12.59 -1.07 14.19
N VAL A 245 11.90 -1.89 14.97
CA VAL A 245 12.49 -2.83 15.94
C VAL A 245 12.74 -4.18 15.28
N ARG A 246 11.70 -4.73 14.64
CA ARG A 246 11.74 -6.00 13.93
C ARG A 246 10.65 -6.03 12.86
N GLU A 247 10.84 -6.87 11.86
CA GLU A 247 9.77 -7.27 10.95
C GLU A 247 9.69 -8.81 10.90
N LYS A 248 8.56 -9.34 10.44
CA LYS A 248 8.41 -10.76 10.10
C LYS A 248 7.23 -10.94 9.15
N ASN A 249 7.41 -11.84 8.19
CA ASN A 249 6.41 -12.18 7.18
C ASN A 249 5.83 -13.57 7.45
N TYR A 250 4.50 -13.67 7.42
CA TYR A 250 3.74 -14.88 7.68
C TYR A 250 2.74 -15.16 6.56
N SER A 251 2.43 -16.43 6.33
CA SER A 251 1.30 -16.84 5.48
C SER A 251 0.63 -18.07 6.06
N LEU A 252 -0.68 -18.16 5.84
CA LEU A 252 -1.49 -19.34 6.15
C LEU A 252 -1.36 -20.44 5.08
N TYR A 253 -0.72 -20.14 3.96
CA TYR A 253 -0.63 -21.00 2.78
C TYR A 253 0.81 -21.40 2.48
N ASP A 254 0.98 -22.38 1.59
CA ASP A 254 2.29 -22.68 1.04
C ASP A 254 2.73 -21.58 0.08
N THR A 255 3.80 -20.88 0.45
CA THR A 255 4.35 -19.77 -0.34
C THR A 255 5.58 -20.18 -1.16
N GLU A 256 6.01 -21.45 -1.06
CA GLU A 256 7.25 -21.88 -1.69
C GLU A 256 7.11 -22.06 -3.20
N ILE A 257 7.71 -21.12 -3.94
CA ILE A 257 7.90 -21.21 -5.39
C ILE A 257 9.41 -21.39 -5.63
N ASN A 258 9.77 -22.41 -6.39
CA ASN A 258 11.17 -22.65 -6.76
C ASN A 258 11.42 -22.37 -8.25
N LYS A 259 12.70 -22.37 -8.68
CA LYS A 259 13.06 -22.09 -10.07
C LYS A 259 12.43 -23.08 -11.06
N ASN A 260 12.28 -24.35 -10.66
CA ASN A 260 11.66 -25.38 -11.50
C ASN A 260 10.16 -25.09 -11.71
N ASP A 261 9.46 -24.53 -10.71
CA ASP A 261 8.08 -24.08 -10.86
C ASP A 261 7.98 -23.02 -11.97
N LEU A 262 8.82 -21.98 -11.92
CA LEU A 262 8.85 -20.94 -12.95
C LEU A 262 9.22 -21.50 -14.33
N GLY A 263 10.23 -22.38 -14.41
CA GLY A 263 10.62 -23.03 -15.65
C GLY A 263 9.51 -23.90 -16.26
N ARG A 264 8.71 -24.58 -15.42
CA ARG A 264 7.51 -25.31 -15.87
C ARG A 264 6.42 -24.39 -16.38
N VAL A 265 6.18 -23.26 -15.72
CA VAL A 265 5.23 -22.23 -16.20
C VAL A 265 5.68 -21.72 -17.57
N TYR A 266 6.95 -21.33 -17.72
CA TYR A 266 7.48 -20.87 -19.00
C TYR A 266 7.29 -21.89 -20.12
N LYS A 267 7.68 -23.15 -19.92
CA LYS A 267 7.58 -24.21 -20.94
C LYS A 267 6.15 -24.51 -21.39
N ARG A 268 5.16 -24.38 -20.50
CA ARG A 268 3.74 -24.66 -20.82
C ARG A 268 3.00 -23.45 -21.40
N THR A 269 3.47 -22.23 -21.13
CA THR A 269 2.79 -21.01 -21.55
C THR A 269 3.06 -20.75 -23.03
N LYS A 270 1.98 -20.69 -23.82
CA LYS A 270 2.03 -20.29 -25.23
C LYS A 270 1.87 -18.78 -25.33
N VAL A 271 2.74 -18.14 -26.11
CA VAL A 271 2.57 -16.72 -26.47
C VAL A 271 1.28 -16.55 -27.27
N LYS A 272 0.41 -15.62 -26.84
CA LYS A 272 -0.87 -15.31 -27.47
C LYS A 272 -0.89 -13.96 -28.19
N THR A 273 0.00 -13.04 -27.82
CA THR A 273 0.04 -11.68 -28.37
C THR A 273 1.47 -11.16 -28.46
N ASP A 274 1.75 -10.37 -29.49
CA ASP A 274 3.01 -9.62 -29.66
C ASP A 274 2.93 -8.21 -29.05
N ASP A 275 1.76 -7.80 -28.58
CA ASP A 275 1.43 -6.48 -28.04
C ASP A 275 1.76 -5.31 -28.97
N ASN A 276 1.85 -5.58 -30.27
CA ASN A 276 2.12 -4.53 -31.24
C ASN A 276 1.02 -3.46 -31.15
N GLN A 277 1.41 -2.22 -30.87
CA GLN A 277 0.49 -1.12 -30.56
C GLN A 277 -0.50 -0.79 -31.68
N VAL A 278 -0.21 -1.21 -32.92
CA VAL A 278 -1.11 -1.04 -34.07
C VAL A 278 -2.33 -1.96 -33.99
N LYS A 279 -2.18 -3.15 -33.38
CA LYS A 279 -3.22 -4.18 -33.27
C LYS A 279 -3.82 -4.29 -31.88
N ALA A 280 -3.12 -3.80 -30.85
CA ALA A 280 -3.51 -3.96 -29.46
C ALA A 280 -4.76 -3.13 -29.09
N ASN A 281 -5.74 -3.77 -28.43
CA ASN A 281 -6.99 -3.14 -27.98
C ASN A 281 -6.91 -2.58 -26.55
N VAL A 282 -5.73 -2.69 -25.91
CA VAL A 282 -5.45 -2.23 -24.56
C VAL A 282 -4.12 -1.47 -24.60
N PRO A 283 -4.02 -0.30 -23.93
CA PRO A 283 -2.74 0.38 -23.81
C PRO A 283 -1.69 -0.54 -23.18
N PHE A 284 -0.48 -0.58 -23.75
CA PHE A 284 0.64 -1.29 -23.12
C PHE A 284 0.88 -0.79 -21.69
N ILE A 285 1.33 -1.69 -20.82
CA ILE A 285 1.32 -1.49 -19.37
C ILE A 285 2.12 -0.26 -18.92
N GLN A 286 1.70 0.31 -17.79
CA GLN A 286 2.40 1.41 -17.14
C GLN A 286 2.15 1.41 -15.62
N ALA A 287 2.35 0.24 -15.01
CA ALA A 287 2.09 -0.03 -13.61
C ALA A 287 3.34 -0.69 -13.02
N ASP A 288 4.12 0.05 -12.24
CA ASP A 288 5.45 -0.41 -11.80
C ASP A 288 5.40 -1.39 -10.62
N SER A 289 4.28 -1.49 -9.90
CA SER A 289 4.12 -2.46 -8.80
C SER A 289 3.15 -3.56 -9.20
N PHE A 290 3.64 -4.78 -9.42
CA PHE A 290 2.73 -5.89 -9.67
C PHE A 290 1.88 -6.23 -8.43
N ASP A 291 2.42 -6.03 -7.22
CA ASP A 291 1.68 -6.22 -5.97
C ASP A 291 0.44 -5.33 -5.90
N ARG A 292 0.48 -4.10 -6.45
CA ARG A 292 -0.71 -3.25 -6.56
C ARG A 292 -1.74 -3.77 -7.57
N VAL A 293 -1.33 -4.47 -8.62
CA VAL A 293 -2.27 -5.17 -9.51
C VAL A 293 -2.98 -6.29 -8.73
N ILE A 294 -2.24 -7.01 -7.87
CA ILE A 294 -2.79 -8.04 -6.98
C ILE A 294 -3.71 -7.42 -5.92
N SER A 295 -3.33 -6.31 -5.28
CA SER A 295 -4.21 -5.62 -4.33
C SER A 295 -5.52 -5.19 -4.99
N LEU A 296 -5.48 -4.70 -6.23
CA LEU A 296 -6.70 -4.37 -6.98
C LEU A 296 -7.54 -5.61 -7.32
N LEU A 297 -6.90 -6.73 -7.63
CA LEU A 297 -7.58 -8.03 -7.81
C LEU A 297 -8.31 -8.46 -6.52
N GLU A 298 -7.67 -8.29 -5.35
CA GLU A 298 -8.24 -8.61 -4.03
C GLU A 298 -9.39 -7.66 -3.65
N ILE A 299 -9.26 -6.35 -3.91
CA ILE A 299 -10.33 -5.36 -3.70
C ILE A 299 -11.58 -5.72 -4.50
N LEU A 300 -11.41 -6.08 -5.79
CA LEU A 300 -12.51 -6.40 -6.70
C LEU A 300 -13.12 -7.80 -6.49
N GLN A 301 -12.61 -8.60 -5.54
CA GLN A 301 -13.14 -9.93 -5.24
C GLN A 301 -14.60 -9.86 -4.77
N ASN A 302 -14.94 -8.85 -3.97
CA ASN A 302 -16.23 -8.78 -3.28
C ASN A 302 -17.21 -7.82 -3.95
N ASN A 303 -16.72 -6.68 -4.45
CA ASN A 303 -17.56 -5.63 -5.01
C ASN A 303 -17.04 -5.13 -6.35
N ASP A 304 -17.97 -4.73 -7.20
CA ASP A 304 -17.68 -3.95 -8.38
C ASP A 304 -17.41 -2.50 -7.95
N GLU A 305 -16.25 -1.95 -8.30
CA GLU A 305 -15.80 -0.64 -7.77
C GLU A 305 -15.72 0.42 -8.86
N THR A 306 -15.95 1.68 -8.47
CA THR A 306 -15.73 2.83 -9.38
C THR A 306 -14.25 3.20 -9.43
N SER A 307 -13.82 3.86 -10.51
CA SER A 307 -12.45 4.38 -10.61
C SER A 307 -12.10 5.36 -9.47
N GLU A 308 -13.10 6.13 -9.01
CA GLU A 308 -12.99 7.02 -7.85
C GLU A 308 -12.81 6.25 -6.54
N SER A 309 -13.62 5.21 -6.29
CA SER A 309 -13.50 4.36 -5.10
C SER A 309 -12.15 3.65 -5.05
N ILE A 310 -11.70 3.08 -6.18
CA ILE A 310 -10.36 2.46 -6.28
C ILE A 310 -9.26 3.47 -5.98
N ALA A 311 -9.38 4.70 -6.49
CA ALA A 311 -8.38 5.74 -6.21
C ALA A 311 -8.33 6.10 -4.72
N GLU A 312 -9.47 6.09 -4.03
CA GLU A 312 -9.54 6.32 -2.59
C GLU A 312 -8.96 5.14 -1.78
N ILE A 313 -9.42 3.92 -2.04
CA ILE A 313 -8.98 2.70 -1.32
C ILE A 313 -7.48 2.48 -1.51
N MET A 314 -7.00 2.59 -2.75
CA MET A 314 -5.58 2.39 -3.06
C MET A 314 -4.71 3.63 -2.82
N GLN A 315 -5.32 4.72 -2.35
CA GLN A 315 -4.69 6.03 -2.16
C GLN A 315 -3.91 6.51 -3.39
N PHE A 316 -4.44 6.20 -4.58
CA PHE A 316 -3.89 6.61 -5.85
C PHE A 316 -4.36 8.02 -6.21
N ASP A 317 -3.55 8.73 -6.99
CA ASP A 317 -4.12 9.75 -7.85
C ASP A 317 -5.02 9.10 -8.93
N LYS A 318 -6.00 9.83 -9.45
CA LYS A 318 -6.97 9.30 -10.43
C LYS A 318 -6.29 8.69 -11.67
N ARG A 319 -5.12 9.20 -12.06
CA ARG A 319 -4.37 8.72 -13.24
C ARG A 319 -3.70 7.38 -12.95
N GLN A 320 -3.20 7.16 -11.74
CA GLN A 320 -2.67 5.87 -11.31
C GLN A 320 -3.76 4.79 -11.26
N SER A 321 -4.98 5.11 -10.82
CA SER A 321 -6.12 4.19 -10.88
C SER A 321 -6.33 3.64 -12.30
N ASP A 322 -6.30 4.50 -13.32
CA ASP A 322 -6.38 4.07 -14.72
C ASP A 322 -5.22 3.18 -15.16
N TYR A 323 -3.99 3.42 -14.68
CA TYR A 323 -2.84 2.60 -15.03
C TYR A 323 -2.95 1.17 -14.47
N TYR A 324 -3.35 1.04 -13.20
CA TYR A 324 -3.54 -0.27 -12.57
C TYR A 324 -4.76 -1.02 -13.11
N TYR A 325 -5.84 -0.32 -13.45
CA TYR A 325 -6.95 -0.90 -14.20
C TYR A 325 -6.49 -1.47 -15.55
N ASN A 326 -5.75 -0.68 -16.34
CA ASN A 326 -5.28 -1.11 -17.65
C ASN A 326 -4.31 -2.29 -17.55
N ALA A 327 -3.50 -2.37 -16.49
CA ALA A 327 -2.63 -3.51 -16.23
C ALA A 327 -3.41 -4.82 -16.01
N GLY A 328 -4.45 -4.83 -15.19
CA GLY A 328 -5.25 -6.05 -15.05
C GLY A 328 -6.16 -6.32 -16.26
N LYS A 329 -6.59 -5.28 -17.00
CA LYS A 329 -7.25 -5.47 -18.31
C LYS A 329 -6.31 -6.11 -19.33
N TYR A 330 -5.03 -5.71 -19.34
CA TYR A 330 -3.99 -6.27 -20.20
C TYR A 330 -3.81 -7.77 -19.97
N LEU A 331 -3.90 -8.22 -18.70
CA LEU A 331 -3.88 -9.65 -18.33
C LEU A 331 -5.25 -10.36 -18.45
N GLY A 332 -6.29 -9.68 -18.95
CA GLY A 332 -7.64 -10.23 -19.07
C GLY A 332 -8.36 -10.45 -17.74
N LEU A 333 -7.87 -9.87 -16.63
CA LEU A 333 -8.44 -10.01 -15.29
C LEU A 333 -9.60 -9.04 -15.03
N PHE A 334 -9.54 -7.84 -15.60
CA PHE A 334 -10.51 -6.77 -15.33
C PHE A 334 -11.31 -6.37 -16.57
N LYS A 335 -12.54 -5.91 -16.36
CA LYS A 335 -13.38 -5.28 -17.39
C LYS A 335 -14.18 -4.12 -16.83
N LYS A 336 -14.53 -3.17 -17.70
CA LYS A 336 -15.42 -2.06 -17.35
C LYS A 336 -16.88 -2.50 -17.45
N ILE A 337 -17.71 -1.91 -16.61
CA ILE A 337 -19.16 -2.05 -16.59
C ILE A 337 -19.81 -0.68 -16.37
N TYR A 338 -21.12 -0.61 -16.55
CA TYR A 338 -21.91 0.53 -16.13
C TYR A 338 -22.63 0.17 -14.84
N LEU A 339 -22.37 0.94 -13.79
CA LEU A 339 -23.09 0.93 -12.52
C LEU A 339 -24.09 2.10 -12.51
N THR A 340 -25.06 2.06 -11.61
CA THR A 340 -26.01 3.15 -11.40
C THR A 340 -25.73 3.77 -10.03
N ASP A 341 -25.55 5.09 -9.97
CA ASP A 341 -25.40 5.81 -8.69
C ASP A 341 -26.77 6.01 -8.00
N GLU A 342 -26.75 6.51 -6.76
CA GLU A 342 -27.97 6.82 -5.98
C GLU A 342 -28.91 7.83 -6.65
N SER A 343 -28.46 8.51 -7.71
CA SER A 343 -29.20 9.50 -8.49
C SER A 343 -29.60 8.98 -9.88
N ASP A 344 -29.62 7.66 -10.08
CA ASP A 344 -29.93 6.97 -11.34
C ASP A 344 -29.00 7.31 -12.53
N ARG A 345 -27.80 7.83 -12.25
CA ARG A 345 -26.81 8.13 -13.31
C ARG A 345 -25.92 6.93 -13.55
N LYS A 346 -25.69 6.64 -14.83
CA LYS A 346 -24.71 5.62 -15.24
C LYS A 346 -23.30 6.11 -14.95
N ILE A 347 -22.60 5.38 -14.10
CA ILE A 347 -21.18 5.58 -13.79
C ILE A 347 -20.38 4.39 -14.26
N VAL A 348 -19.10 4.60 -14.57
CA VAL A 348 -18.22 3.51 -15.03
C VAL A 348 -17.70 2.77 -13.79
N GLY A 349 -18.03 1.49 -13.71
CA GLY A 349 -17.46 0.55 -12.73
C GLY A 349 -16.40 -0.35 -13.36
N ILE A 350 -15.62 -0.99 -12.50
CA ILE A 350 -14.61 -1.99 -12.81
C ILE A 350 -15.00 -3.27 -12.07
N LYS A 351 -14.89 -4.41 -12.75
CA LYS A 351 -15.09 -5.72 -12.14
C LYS A 351 -14.14 -6.79 -12.66
N LEU A 352 -14.08 -7.90 -11.93
CA LEU A 352 -13.38 -9.09 -12.38
C LEU A 352 -14.07 -9.74 -13.60
N THR A 353 -13.25 -10.23 -14.52
CA THR A 353 -13.67 -11.20 -15.55
C THR A 353 -13.84 -12.59 -14.93
N SER A 354 -14.34 -13.56 -15.69
CA SER A 354 -14.39 -14.95 -15.22
C SER A 354 -13.00 -15.48 -14.86
N LEU A 355 -11.98 -15.10 -15.64
CA LEU A 355 -10.58 -15.39 -15.33
C LEU A 355 -10.12 -14.67 -14.05
N GLY A 356 -10.45 -13.39 -13.88
CA GLY A 356 -10.14 -12.65 -12.66
C GLY A 356 -10.71 -13.33 -11.39
N LYS A 357 -11.96 -13.79 -11.46
CA LYS A 357 -12.60 -14.55 -10.36
C LYS A 357 -11.92 -15.89 -10.11
N GLU A 358 -11.54 -16.62 -11.17
CA GLU A 358 -10.77 -17.86 -11.03
C GLU A 358 -9.43 -17.62 -10.33
N VAL A 359 -8.70 -16.57 -10.72
CA VAL A 359 -7.36 -16.28 -10.18
C VAL A 359 -7.42 -15.84 -8.72
N VAL A 360 -8.38 -15.00 -8.32
CA VAL A 360 -8.41 -14.46 -6.95
C VAL A 360 -8.71 -15.53 -5.89
N GLU A 361 -9.47 -16.56 -6.26
CA GLU A 361 -9.83 -17.70 -5.39
C GLU A 361 -8.70 -18.74 -5.22
N MET A 362 -7.61 -18.63 -5.98
CA MET A 362 -6.47 -19.54 -5.87
C MET A 362 -5.64 -19.26 -4.61
N GLU A 363 -5.12 -20.31 -4.01
CA GLU A 363 -4.11 -20.20 -2.94
C GLU A 363 -2.82 -19.58 -3.48
N TYR A 364 -2.01 -19.02 -2.59
CA TYR A 364 -0.84 -18.20 -2.92
C TYR A 364 -0.01 -18.75 -4.09
N LYS A 365 0.51 -19.98 -3.96
CA LYS A 365 1.43 -20.57 -4.95
C LYS A 365 0.79 -20.69 -6.33
N ASP A 366 -0.40 -21.28 -6.41
CA ASP A 366 -1.08 -21.48 -7.69
C ASP A 366 -1.49 -20.13 -8.31
N ARG A 367 -1.92 -19.19 -7.49
CA ARG A 367 -2.25 -17.83 -7.91
C ARG A 367 -1.04 -17.12 -8.53
N GLN A 368 0.11 -17.14 -7.86
CA GLN A 368 1.32 -16.51 -8.37
C GLN A 368 1.74 -17.17 -9.70
N LEU A 369 1.77 -18.50 -9.78
CA LEU A 369 2.17 -19.21 -11.00
C LEU A 369 1.18 -19.01 -12.16
N LYS A 370 -0.12 -18.85 -11.86
CA LYS A 370 -1.14 -18.47 -12.86
C LYS A 370 -0.90 -17.05 -13.36
N LEU A 371 -0.62 -16.09 -12.49
CA LEU A 371 -0.31 -14.70 -12.84
C LEU A 371 0.99 -14.62 -13.68
N VAL A 372 2.05 -15.34 -13.30
CA VAL A 372 3.27 -15.49 -14.11
C VAL A 372 2.92 -16.02 -15.50
N GLY A 373 2.08 -17.06 -15.57
CA GLY A 373 1.58 -17.61 -16.83
C GLY A 373 0.92 -16.53 -17.70
N LEU A 374 -0.02 -15.77 -17.14
CA LEU A 374 -0.71 -14.69 -17.86
C LEU A 374 0.27 -13.62 -18.38
N ILE A 375 1.26 -13.23 -17.59
CA ILE A 375 2.31 -12.29 -18.04
C ILE A 375 3.10 -12.89 -19.22
N LEU A 376 3.49 -14.16 -19.13
CA LEU A 376 4.30 -14.85 -20.15
C LEU A 376 3.51 -15.23 -21.42
N GLU A 377 2.19 -15.03 -21.46
CA GLU A 377 1.40 -15.09 -22.70
C GLU A 377 1.72 -13.92 -23.64
N HIS A 378 2.35 -12.86 -23.13
CA HIS A 378 2.79 -11.71 -23.89
C HIS A 378 4.24 -11.85 -24.34
N LYS A 379 4.47 -11.70 -25.65
CA LYS A 379 5.76 -12.03 -26.29
C LYS A 379 6.96 -11.37 -25.65
N ILE A 380 6.86 -10.07 -25.33
CA ILE A 380 7.96 -9.32 -24.72
C ILE A 380 8.41 -9.92 -23.40
N PHE A 381 7.47 -10.27 -22.53
CA PHE A 381 7.76 -10.88 -21.24
C PHE A 381 8.28 -12.30 -21.39
N ASN A 382 7.71 -13.08 -22.31
CA ASN A 382 8.17 -14.43 -22.62
C ASN A 382 9.64 -14.45 -23.04
N ASP A 383 10.02 -13.60 -24.00
CA ASP A 383 11.37 -13.58 -24.54
C ASP A 383 12.38 -13.00 -23.52
N LEU A 384 12.00 -11.96 -22.76
CA LEU A 384 12.85 -11.41 -21.70
C LEU A 384 13.04 -12.42 -20.57
N PHE A 385 11.97 -13.10 -20.15
CA PHE A 385 12.07 -14.15 -19.15
C PHE A 385 13.05 -15.22 -19.61
N ASN A 386 12.93 -15.74 -20.84
CA ASN A 386 13.85 -16.76 -21.35
C ASN A 386 15.32 -16.32 -21.33
N GLU A 387 15.63 -15.10 -21.80
CA GLU A 387 16.99 -14.55 -21.81
C GLU A 387 17.58 -14.43 -20.41
N PHE A 388 16.76 -14.03 -19.44
CA PHE A 388 17.19 -13.83 -18.05
C PHE A 388 17.19 -15.13 -17.24
N PHE A 389 16.34 -16.10 -17.60
CA PHE A 389 16.12 -17.32 -16.83
C PHE A 389 17.34 -18.22 -16.83
N ASP A 390 18.08 -18.36 -17.94
CA ASP A 390 19.27 -19.21 -17.98
C ASP A 390 20.35 -18.74 -16.99
N LYS A 391 20.61 -17.42 -16.94
CA LYS A 391 21.55 -16.83 -15.98
C LYS A 391 21.06 -17.04 -14.55
N PHE A 392 19.78 -16.78 -14.30
CA PHE A 392 19.16 -16.95 -12.99
C PHE A 392 19.16 -18.41 -12.50
N TYR A 393 18.86 -19.35 -13.40
CA TYR A 393 18.79 -20.77 -13.11
C TYR A 393 20.13 -21.30 -12.62
N ASN A 394 21.20 -20.97 -13.35
CA ASN A 394 22.55 -21.44 -13.07
C ASN A 394 23.24 -20.72 -11.90
N THR A 395 23.03 -19.41 -11.74
CA THR A 395 23.75 -18.62 -10.71
C THR A 395 23.00 -18.44 -9.41
N GLY A 396 21.66 -18.51 -9.44
CA GLY A 396 20.82 -18.12 -8.28
C GLY A 396 20.75 -16.63 -8.01
N GLN A 397 21.51 -15.82 -8.74
CA GLN A 397 21.49 -14.38 -8.62
C GLN A 397 20.49 -13.77 -9.61
N LEU A 398 19.82 -12.71 -9.17
CA LEU A 398 18.98 -11.93 -10.08
C LEU A 398 19.83 -11.39 -11.24
N PRO A 399 19.37 -11.53 -12.48
CA PRO A 399 20.06 -10.96 -13.62
C PRO A 399 20.01 -9.43 -13.55
N ASP A 400 20.98 -8.79 -14.19
CA ASP A 400 20.90 -7.35 -14.40
C ASP A 400 19.85 -7.09 -15.48
N PHE A 401 18.77 -6.44 -15.08
CA PHE A 401 17.63 -6.17 -15.95
C PHE A 401 17.88 -4.87 -16.72
N ASP A 402 18.87 -4.86 -17.61
CA ASP A 402 19.28 -3.65 -18.33
C ASP A 402 18.08 -2.94 -19.00
N GLU A 403 17.86 -1.67 -18.60
CA GLU A 403 16.74 -0.86 -19.07
C GLU A 403 16.86 -0.57 -20.58
N GLU A 404 18.07 -0.41 -21.12
CA GLU A 404 18.26 -0.16 -22.56
C GLU A 404 17.97 -1.41 -23.39
N HIS A 405 18.46 -2.58 -22.97
CA HIS A 405 18.08 -3.86 -23.60
C HIS A 405 16.56 -4.08 -23.63
N ILE A 406 15.87 -3.78 -22.53
CA ILE A 406 14.39 -3.86 -22.46
C ILE A 406 13.75 -2.88 -23.46
N LYS A 407 14.22 -1.63 -23.53
CA LYS A 407 13.71 -0.62 -24.48
C LYS A 407 13.92 -1.07 -25.93
N ASP A 408 15.07 -1.65 -26.26
CA ASP A 408 15.35 -2.11 -27.62
C ASP A 408 14.41 -3.23 -28.05
N LYS A 409 14.11 -4.18 -27.16
CA LYS A 409 13.05 -5.17 -27.40
C LYS A 409 11.67 -4.55 -27.54
N MET A 410 11.33 -3.56 -26.71
CA MET A 410 10.05 -2.84 -26.82
C MET A 410 9.90 -2.14 -28.17
N ARG A 411 10.97 -1.50 -28.68
CA ARG A 411 11.01 -0.90 -30.02
C ARG A 411 10.84 -1.95 -31.11
N LYS A 412 11.59 -3.05 -31.02
CA LYS A 412 11.53 -4.17 -31.96
C LYS A 412 10.12 -4.75 -32.08
N TYR A 413 9.40 -4.88 -30.98
CA TYR A 413 8.02 -5.39 -30.96
C TYR A 413 6.96 -4.30 -31.15
N ASN A 414 7.38 -3.04 -31.28
CA ASN A 414 6.48 -1.91 -31.48
C ASN A 414 5.36 -1.87 -30.42
N VAL A 415 5.68 -2.15 -29.16
CA VAL A 415 4.66 -2.25 -28.10
C VAL A 415 4.18 -0.88 -27.61
N CYS A 416 4.97 0.18 -27.81
CA CYS A 416 4.57 1.56 -27.57
C CYS A 416 5.49 2.57 -28.27
N ASN A 417 5.05 3.82 -28.33
CA ASN A 417 5.83 4.93 -28.86
C ASN A 417 7.03 5.34 -27.98
N ASP A 418 8.11 5.82 -28.60
CA ASP A 418 9.33 6.25 -27.92
C ASP A 418 9.09 7.33 -26.84
N ARG A 419 8.09 8.20 -27.03
CA ARG A 419 7.75 9.25 -26.03
C ARG A 419 7.39 8.70 -24.65
N VAL A 420 6.87 7.47 -24.59
CA VAL A 420 6.46 6.81 -23.34
C VAL A 420 7.31 5.60 -22.99
N ILE A 421 8.28 5.25 -23.84
CA ILE A 421 9.03 3.98 -23.73
C ILE A 421 9.80 3.88 -22.43
N LYS A 422 10.48 4.95 -22.00
CA LYS A 422 11.23 4.99 -20.73
C LYS A 422 10.37 4.69 -19.51
N ARG A 423 9.12 5.17 -19.52
CA ARG A 423 8.21 4.95 -18.39
C ARG A 423 7.62 3.54 -18.42
N ARG A 424 7.30 3.02 -19.61
CA ARG A 424 6.73 1.67 -19.75
C ARG A 424 7.79 0.58 -19.61
N SER A 425 9.06 0.83 -19.95
CA SER A 425 10.17 -0.10 -19.75
C SER A 425 10.42 -0.38 -18.27
N ARG A 426 10.21 0.63 -17.41
CA ARG A 426 10.25 0.44 -15.95
C ARG A 426 9.19 -0.54 -15.46
N SER A 427 7.97 -0.46 -15.99
CA SER A 427 6.91 -1.43 -15.66
C SER A 427 7.27 -2.84 -16.13
N VAL A 428 7.80 -2.98 -17.35
CA VAL A 428 8.28 -4.27 -17.87
C VAL A 428 9.38 -4.84 -16.97
N GLN A 429 10.38 -4.02 -16.64
CA GLN A 429 11.48 -4.39 -15.75
C GLN A 429 10.97 -4.82 -14.38
N ALA A 430 10.03 -4.07 -13.80
CA ALA A 430 9.48 -4.35 -12.48
C ALA A 430 8.65 -5.64 -12.45
N TRP A 431 7.86 -5.92 -13.48
CA TRP A 431 7.09 -7.17 -13.57
C TRP A 431 7.99 -8.38 -13.76
N ILE A 432 9.04 -8.25 -14.55
CA ILE A 432 10.06 -9.31 -14.68
C ILE A 432 10.78 -9.53 -13.35
N LYS A 433 11.23 -8.46 -12.67
CA LYS A 433 11.82 -8.53 -11.33
C LYS A 433 10.90 -9.24 -10.34
N TRP A 434 9.61 -8.90 -10.36
CA TRP A 434 8.59 -9.53 -9.54
C TRP A 434 8.49 -11.05 -9.79
N ILE A 435 8.49 -11.50 -11.04
CA ILE A 435 8.45 -12.95 -11.37
C ILE A 435 9.65 -13.67 -10.71
N PHE A 436 10.85 -13.11 -10.83
CA PHE A 436 12.05 -13.73 -10.28
C PHE A 436 12.11 -13.66 -8.74
N SER A 437 11.59 -12.59 -8.13
CA SER A 437 11.51 -12.46 -6.66
C SER A 437 10.54 -13.43 -5.99
N LEU A 438 9.65 -14.08 -6.76
CA LEU A 438 8.78 -15.14 -6.22
C LEU A 438 9.57 -16.36 -5.73
N THR A 439 10.75 -16.60 -6.30
CA THR A 439 11.59 -17.70 -5.86
C THR A 439 12.37 -17.34 -4.61
N LYS A 440 12.54 -18.31 -3.71
CA LYS A 440 13.48 -18.17 -2.59
C LYS A 440 14.87 -17.97 -3.18
N ILE A 441 15.35 -16.73 -3.22
CA ILE A 441 16.77 -16.46 -3.44
C ILE A 441 17.45 -16.82 -2.12
N GLU A 442 18.21 -17.90 -2.14
CA GLU A 442 19.21 -18.11 -1.10
C GLU A 442 20.19 -16.95 -1.20
N MET A 443 20.03 -15.95 -0.33
CA MET A 443 21.13 -15.06 -0.01
C MET A 443 22.21 -15.97 0.62
N VAL A 444 23.27 -16.20 -0.15
CA VAL A 444 24.50 -16.89 0.26
C VAL A 444 25.22 -16.03 1.28
#